data_AF-A0A4Q5XX21-F1
#
_entry.id   AF-A0A4Q5XX21-F1
#
_cell.length_a   1.000
_cell.length_b   1.000
_cell.length_c   1.000
_cell.angle_alpha   90.00
_cell.angle_beta   90.00
_cell.angle_gamma   90.00
#
_symmetry.space_group_name_H-M   'P 1'
#
loop_
_entity.id
_entity.type
_entity.pdbx_description
1 polymer ?
#
loop_
_entity_poly.entity_id
_entity_poly.type
_entity_poly.pdbx_seq_one_letter_code
_entity_poly.pdbx_strand_id
1 'polypeptide(L)' 'SKPEWKVLDPQLPKSEWWMTSASFVGFRLVRPVKTPSAEEIKAYYSPKLIEDY' A
#
# COMPACT_ATOMS: atom_id res chain seq x y z
N SER A 1 -2.45 25.97 -3.99
CA SER A 1 -1.04 25.64 -4.26
C SER A 1 -0.93 25.18 -5.71
N LYS A 2 0.08 25.63 -6.48
CA LYS A 2 0.32 25.15 -7.86
C LYS A 2 1.26 23.94 -7.79
N PRO A 3 0.85 22.72 -8.19
CA PRO A 3 1.69 21.53 -8.07
C PRO A 3 2.72 21.47 -9.21
N GLU A 4 3.79 22.26 -9.08
CA GLU A 4 4.92 22.31 -10.04
C GLU A 4 5.60 20.95 -10.23
N TRP A 5 5.46 20.05 -9.26
CA TRP A 5 5.98 18.69 -9.31
C TRP A 5 5.25 17.77 -10.32
N LYS A 6 4.06 18.16 -10.82
CA LYS A 6 3.28 17.40 -11.84
C LYS A 6 3.49 17.86 -13.28
N VAL A 7 4.54 18.64 -13.55
CA VAL A 7 4.82 19.14 -14.90
C VAL A 7 5.22 18.00 -15.86
N LEU A 8 5.80 16.92 -15.33
CA LEU A 8 6.27 15.77 -16.10
C LEU A 8 5.16 14.77 -16.47
N ASP A 9 3.90 15.00 -16.07
CA ASP A 9 2.76 14.19 -16.50
C ASP A 9 2.23 14.68 -17.85
N PRO A 10 2.44 13.92 -18.96
CA PRO A 10 1.96 14.30 -20.27
C PRO A 10 0.45 14.04 -20.46
N GLN A 11 -0.23 13.40 -19.51
CA GLN A 11 -1.61 12.96 -19.64
C GLN A 11 -2.62 14.01 -19.14
N LEU A 12 -3.84 14.00 -19.69
CA LEU A 12 -5.00 14.76 -19.23
C LEU A 12 -6.21 13.79 -19.12
N PRO A 13 -6.82 13.62 -17.94
CA PRO A 13 -6.50 14.26 -16.66
C PRO A 13 -5.17 13.76 -16.07
N LYS A 14 -4.50 14.62 -15.30
CA LYS A 14 -3.24 14.27 -14.63
C LYS A 14 -3.48 13.28 -13.50
N SER A 15 -2.65 12.24 -13.42
CA SER A 15 -2.72 11.26 -12.34
C SER A 15 -2.10 11.82 -11.06
N GLU A 16 -2.65 11.45 -9.90
CA GLU A 16 -2.01 11.69 -8.59
C GLU A 16 -0.75 10.86 -8.40
N TRP A 17 -0.63 9.75 -9.13
CA TRP A 17 0.39 8.72 -8.93
C TRP A 17 1.48 8.73 -10.01
N TRP A 18 1.50 9.75 -10.87
CA TRP A 18 2.49 9.87 -11.93
C TRP A 18 3.80 10.46 -11.41
N MET A 19 4.84 9.64 -11.34
CA MET A 19 6.16 10.02 -10.84
C MET A 19 7.28 9.43 -11.70
N THR A 20 7.72 10.19 -12.72
CA THR A 20 8.73 9.74 -13.70
C THR A 20 10.16 9.80 -13.19
N SER A 21 10.41 10.52 -12.09
CA SER A 21 11.74 10.66 -11.50
C SER A 21 12.04 9.64 -10.39
N ALA A 22 11.12 8.70 -10.12
CA ALA A 22 11.37 7.65 -9.14
C ALA A 22 12.41 6.66 -9.69
N SER A 23 13.55 6.51 -9.01
CA SER A 23 14.59 5.57 -9.42
C SER A 23 14.16 4.10 -9.31
N PHE A 24 13.17 3.80 -8.48
CA PHE A 24 12.59 2.46 -8.34
C PHE A 24 11.13 2.55 -7.91
N VAL A 25 10.32 1.59 -8.37
CA VAL A 25 8.95 1.32 -7.90
C VAL A 25 8.87 -0.16 -7.56
N GLY A 26 8.33 -0.47 -6.38
CA GLY A 26 8.17 -1.85 -5.94
C GLY A 26 7.53 -1.94 -4.57
N PHE A 27 7.17 -3.15 -4.18
CA PHE A 27 6.65 -3.46 -2.86
C PHE A 27 7.65 -4.33 -2.09
N ARG A 28 7.62 -4.23 -0.76
CA ARG A 28 8.40 -5.11 0.12
C ARG A 28 7.45 -6.09 0.79
N LEU A 29 7.73 -7.38 0.65
CA LEU A 29 7.07 -8.40 1.45
C LEU A 29 7.78 -8.50 2.80
N VAL A 30 7.07 -8.15 3.87
CA VAL A 30 7.58 -8.26 5.24
C VAL A 30 6.91 -9.45 5.91
N ARG A 31 7.71 -10.25 6.62
CA ARG A 31 7.23 -11.32 7.49
C ARG A 31 7.82 -11.19 8.88
N PRO A 32 7.15 -11.69 9.93
CA PRO A 32 7.74 -11.81 11.25
C PRO A 32 9.07 -12.59 11.22
N VAL A 33 10.06 -12.12 11.98
CA VAL A 33 11.37 -12.78 12.09
C VAL A 33 11.21 -14.15 12.76
N LYS A 34 10.44 -14.19 13.86
CA LYS A 34 10.03 -15.41 14.54
C LYS A 34 8.69 -15.85 13.99
N THR A 35 8.58 -17.09 13.55
CA THR A 35 7.32 -17.65 13.06
C THR A 35 6.34 -17.77 14.23
N PRO A 36 5.15 -17.15 14.16
CA PRO A 36 4.12 -17.30 15.17
C PRO A 36 3.59 -18.74 15.21
N SER A 37 3.00 -19.12 16.33
CA SER A 37 2.37 -20.44 16.49
C SER A 37 1.09 -20.55 15.64
N ALA A 38 0.64 -21.78 15.39
CA ALA A 38 -0.59 -22.02 14.64
C ALA A 38 -1.82 -21.38 15.31
N GLU A 39 -1.83 -21.30 16.64
CA GLU A 39 -2.91 -20.71 17.42
C GLU A 39 -2.95 -19.18 17.24
N GLU A 40 -1.80 -18.52 17.31
CA GLU A 40 -1.66 -17.07 17.09
C GLU A 40 -2.08 -16.67 15.67
N ILE A 41 -1.67 -17.47 14.68
CA ILE A 41 -2.05 -17.27 13.27
C ILE A 41 -3.59 -17.36 13.14
N LYS A 42 -4.20 -18.40 13.70
CA LYS A 42 -5.65 -18.62 13.61
C LYS A 42 -6.42 -17.46 14.27
N ALA A 43 -5.96 -17.00 15.43
CA ALA A 43 -6.56 -15.88 16.14
C ALA A 43 -6.49 -14.57 15.33
N TYR A 44 -5.36 -14.29 14.67
CA TYR A 44 -5.20 -13.09 13.84
C TYR A 44 -6.12 -13.06 12.62
N TYR A 45 -6.24 -14.17 11.90
CA TYR A 45 -7.05 -14.25 10.67
C TYR A 45 -8.53 -14.53 10.90
N SER A 46 -8.97 -14.76 12.14
CA SER A 46 -10.37 -15.05 12.48
C SER A 46 -11.00 -13.94 13.35
N PRO A 47 -10.96 -12.66 12.95
CA PRO A 47 -11.65 -11.62 13.71
C PRO A 47 -13.17 -11.86 13.67
N LYS A 48 -13.85 -11.48 14.74
CA LYS A 48 -15.31 -11.42 14.74
C LYS A 48 -15.73 -10.39 13.68
N LEU A 49 -16.49 -10.82 12.69
CA LEU A 49 -17.08 -9.91 11.71
C LEU A 49 -17.88 -8.84 12.48
N ILE A 50 -17.61 -7.58 12.16
CA ILE A 50 -18.42 -6.48 12.66
C ILE A 50 -19.75 -6.59 11.89
N GLU A 51 -20.86 -6.59 12.60
CA GLU A 51 -22.18 -6.57 11.95
C GLU A 51 -22.33 -5.24 11.21
N ASP A 52 -22.65 -5.31 9.92
CA ASP A 52 -23.00 -4.13 9.13
C ASP A 52 -24.26 -3.50 9.76
N TYR A 53 -24.15 -2.24 10.20
CA TYR A 53 -25.24 -1.45 10.78
C TYR A 53 -26.04 -0.74 9.70
#